data_AF-A0A822FXE9-F1
#
_entry.id   AF-A0A822FXE9-F1
#
_cell.length_a   1.000
_cell.length_b   1.000
_cell.length_c   1.000
_cell.angle_alpha   90.00
_cell.angle_beta   90.00
_cell.angle_gamma   90.00
#
_symmetry.space_group_name_H-M   'P 1'
#
loop_
_entity.id
_entity.type
_entity.pdbx_description
1 polymer ?
#
loop_
_entity_poly.entity_id
_entity_poly.type
_entity_poly.pdbx_seq_one_letter_code
_entity_poly.pdbx_strand_id
1 'polypeptide(L)'
;MFEIMKNYGESFTQHWWIELFNVVFRIFDNMKLPDTQVEKIEWMTTTCNHALYAIVDVFTQYYDFIPESVVEDLYSQLKWCINQNNEQLAKSGTNCLENFVIACGQHFTQNIWEKFCTCILEVFHSTLPE
;
A
#
# COMPACT_ATOMS: atom_id res chain seq x y z
N MET A 1 -8.50 14.29 -1.21
CA MET A 1 -7.91 13.68 0.00
C MET A 1 -6.41 13.50 -0.19
N PHE A 2 -5.94 12.66 -1.11
CA PHE A 2 -4.49 12.51 -1.39
C PHE A 2 -3.80 13.83 -1.78
N GLU A 3 -4.45 14.70 -2.56
CA GLU A 3 -3.92 16.05 -2.85
C GLU A 3 -3.66 16.91 -1.60
N ILE A 4 -4.46 16.75 -0.54
CA ILE A 4 -4.23 17.49 0.70
C ILE A 4 -2.97 16.96 1.38
N MET A 5 -2.79 15.63 1.40
CA MET A 5 -1.57 15.02 1.94
C MET A 5 -0.34 15.46 1.15
N LYS A 6 -0.40 15.42 -0.19
CA LYS A 6 0.71 15.82 -1.08
C LYS A 6 1.12 17.29 -0.93
N ASN A 7 0.18 18.18 -0.65
CA ASN A 7 0.44 19.61 -0.58
C ASN A 7 0.72 20.12 0.85
N TYR A 8 0.27 19.42 1.89
CA TYR A 8 0.33 19.90 3.27
C TYR A 8 0.93 18.89 4.26
N GLY A 9 1.47 17.75 3.79
CA GLY A 9 1.97 16.67 4.65
C GLY A 9 3.11 17.08 5.59
N GLU A 10 3.92 18.07 5.21
CA GLU A 10 4.98 18.62 6.07
C GLU A 10 4.45 19.25 7.37
N SER A 11 3.19 19.69 7.37
CA SER A 11 2.54 20.29 8.54
C SER A 11 1.95 19.26 9.50
N PHE A 12 1.92 17.98 9.12
CA PHE A 12 1.30 16.93 9.90
C PHE A 12 2.25 16.43 10.99
N THR A 13 1.71 16.19 12.17
CA THR A 13 2.46 15.48 13.22
C THR A 13 2.33 13.96 13.01
N GLN A 14 3.24 13.20 13.63
CA GLN A 14 3.23 11.73 13.50
C GLN A 14 1.87 11.09 13.83
N HIS A 15 1.15 11.59 14.85
CA HIS A 15 -0.17 11.08 15.20
C HIS A 15 -1.19 11.24 14.06
N TRP A 16 -1.14 12.34 13.32
CA TRP A 16 -2.06 12.61 12.22
C TRP A 16 -1.84 11.62 11.08
N TRP A 17 -0.60 11.24 10.79
CA TRP A 17 -0.31 10.19 9.80
C TRP A 17 -0.96 8.86 10.17
N ILE A 18 -0.88 8.47 11.44
CA ILE A 18 -1.52 7.24 11.95
C ILE A 18 -3.03 7.32 11.77
N GLU A 19 -3.68 8.37 12.26
CA GLU A 19 -5.14 8.52 12.15
C GLU A 19 -5.63 8.59 10.71
N LEU A 20 -4.91 9.31 9.87
CA LEU A 20 -5.25 9.50 8.47
C LEU A 20 -5.13 8.18 7.70
N PHE A 21 -4.05 7.43 7.89
CA PHE A 21 -3.89 6.13 7.23
C PHE A 21 -4.81 5.05 7.79
N ASN A 22 -5.21 5.13 9.07
CA ASN A 22 -6.26 4.29 9.65
C ASN A 22 -7.63 4.45 8.95
N VAL A 23 -7.88 5.61 8.32
CA VAL A 23 -9.07 5.84 7.50
C VAL A 23 -8.83 5.44 6.05
N VAL A 24 -7.67 5.81 5.49
CA VAL A 24 -7.32 5.54 4.08
C VAL A 24 -7.21 4.05 3.80
N PHE A 25 -6.57 3.25 4.67
CA PHE A 25 -6.42 1.82 4.43
C PHE A 25 -7.74 1.05 4.44
N ARG A 26 -8.82 1.63 4.99
CA ARG A 26 -10.18 1.07 4.87
C ARG A 26 -10.74 1.09 3.45
N ILE A 27 -10.00 1.63 2.48
CA ILE A 27 -10.28 1.43 1.05
C ILE A 27 -10.10 -0.05 0.70
N PHE A 28 -9.11 -0.74 1.27
CA PHE A 28 -8.79 -2.14 0.98
C PHE A 28 -9.56 -3.14 1.87
N ASP A 29 -10.43 -2.67 2.76
CA ASP A 29 -11.21 -3.57 3.63
C ASP A 29 -12.14 -4.47 2.81
N ASN A 30 -11.93 -5.79 2.95
CA ASN A 30 -12.73 -6.84 2.30
C ASN A 30 -14.25 -6.73 2.53
N MET A 31 -14.68 -6.07 3.62
CA MET A 31 -16.09 -5.87 3.97
C MET A 31 -16.82 -4.86 3.07
N LYS A 32 -16.12 -4.18 2.15
CA LYS A 32 -16.70 -3.24 1.17
C LYS A 32 -16.65 -3.75 -0.26
N LEU A 33 -16.31 -5.02 -0.46
CA LEU A 33 -16.29 -5.59 -1.80
C LEU A 33 -17.71 -5.61 -2.37
N PRO A 34 -17.93 -5.13 -3.60
CA PRO A 34 -19.23 -5.20 -4.25
C PRO A 34 -19.79 -6.62 -4.28
N ASP A 35 -21.11 -6.76 -4.17
CA ASP A 35 -21.80 -8.05 -4.08
C ASP A 35 -21.64 -8.88 -5.36
N THR A 36 -21.45 -8.24 -6.52
CA THR A 36 -21.26 -8.92 -7.80
C THR A 36 -19.79 -9.05 -8.19
N GLN A 37 -19.45 -10.15 -8.85
CA GLN A 37 -18.08 -10.38 -9.34
C GLN A 37 -17.63 -9.30 -10.35
N VAL A 38 -18.55 -8.77 -11.16
CA VAL A 38 -18.25 -7.75 -12.18
C VAL A 38 -17.88 -6.42 -11.52
N GLU A 39 -18.69 -5.95 -10.58
CA GLU A 39 -18.41 -4.71 -9.85
C GLU A 39 -17.13 -4.86 -9.01
N LYS A 40 -16.88 -6.05 -8.44
CA LYS A 40 -15.64 -6.33 -7.71
C LYS A 40 -14.40 -6.20 -8.60
N ILE A 41 -14.45 -6.74 -9.82
CA ILE A 41 -13.35 -6.61 -10.78
C ILE A 41 -13.16 -5.15 -11.19
N GLU A 42 -14.25 -4.45 -11.54
CA GLU A 42 -14.20 -3.04 -11.93
C GLU A 42 -13.62 -2.16 -10.81
N TRP A 43 -14.07 -2.37 -9.57
CA TRP A 43 -13.59 -1.65 -8.41
C TRP A 43 -12.09 -1.91 -8.15
N MET A 44 -11.63 -3.15 -8.29
CA MET A 44 -10.21 -3.51 -8.15
C MET A 44 -9.34 -2.83 -9.22
N THR A 45 -9.78 -2.86 -10.48
CA THR A 45 -9.05 -2.32 -11.62
C THR A 45 -9.02 -0.79 -11.64
N THR A 46 -10.07 -0.14 -11.12
CA THR A 46 -10.19 1.32 -11.13
C THR A 46 -9.89 1.92 -9.75
N THR A 47 -10.84 1.87 -8.83
CA THR A 47 -10.79 2.59 -7.55
C THR A 47 -9.62 2.14 -6.68
N CYS A 48 -9.48 0.83 -6.48
CA CYS A 48 -8.41 0.25 -5.67
C CYS A 48 -7.04 0.55 -6.26
N ASN A 49 -6.91 0.40 -7.59
CA ASN A 49 -5.67 0.66 -8.30
C ASN A 49 -5.22 2.14 -8.18
N HIS A 50 -6.12 3.10 -8.42
CA HIS A 50 -5.79 4.52 -8.28
C HIS A 50 -5.42 4.88 -6.84
N ALA A 51 -6.14 4.34 -5.84
CA ALA A 51 -5.83 4.56 -4.44
C ALA A 51 -4.45 4.02 -4.07
N LEU A 52 -4.08 2.84 -4.57
CA LEU A 52 -2.79 2.22 -4.29
C LEU A 52 -1.62 3.10 -4.73
N TYR A 53 -1.64 3.58 -5.98
CA TYR A 53 -0.60 4.49 -6.48
C TYR A 53 -0.58 5.81 -5.70
N ALA A 54 -1.75 6.40 -5.42
CA ALA A 54 -1.82 7.65 -4.68
C ALA A 54 -1.28 7.53 -3.25
N ILE A 55 -1.48 6.38 -2.60
CA ILE A 55 -0.90 6.07 -1.30
C ILE A 55 0.62 5.99 -1.42
N VAL A 56 1.14 5.18 -2.35
CA VAL A 56 2.59 5.01 -2.51
C VAL A 56 3.27 6.34 -2.83
N ASP A 57 2.68 7.19 -3.66
CA ASP A 57 3.18 8.55 -3.92
C ASP A 57 3.33 9.38 -2.64
N VAL A 58 2.35 9.31 -1.72
CA VAL A 58 2.42 10.05 -0.45
C VAL A 58 3.52 9.47 0.45
N PHE A 59 3.66 8.14 0.48
CA PHE A 59 4.72 7.48 1.23
C PHE A 59 6.11 7.82 0.69
N THR A 60 6.30 7.86 -0.63
CA THR A 60 7.60 8.21 -1.22
C THR A 60 7.97 9.67 -0.98
N GLN A 61 6.97 10.56 -0.93
CA GLN A 61 7.20 11.98 -0.65
C GLN A 61 7.49 12.26 0.83
N TYR A 62 6.84 11.54 1.75
CA TYR A 62 6.84 11.87 3.19
C TYR A 62 7.38 10.77 4.10
N TYR A 63 8.14 9.81 3.58
CA TYR A 63 8.64 8.66 4.34
C TYR A 63 9.20 9.02 5.72
N ASP A 64 10.07 10.02 5.80
CA ASP A 64 10.73 10.44 7.06
C ASP A 64 9.75 10.98 8.13
N PHE A 65 8.54 11.38 7.75
CA PHE A 65 7.49 11.86 8.65
C PHE A 65 6.52 10.76 9.07
N ILE A 66 6.49 9.65 8.35
CA ILE A 66 5.52 8.57 8.54
C ILE A 66 6.08 7.58 9.57
N PRO A 67 5.31 7.26 10.64
CA PRO A 67 5.74 6.28 11.63
C PRO A 67 5.94 4.88 11.02
N GLU A 68 6.93 4.14 11.50
CA GLU A 68 7.23 2.77 11.03
C GLU A 68 6.00 1.85 11.07
N SER A 69 5.13 1.96 12.08
CA SER A 69 3.91 1.15 12.18
C SER A 69 2.98 1.33 10.97
N VAL A 70 2.92 2.54 10.41
CA VAL A 70 2.10 2.87 9.24
C VAL A 70 2.73 2.32 7.95
N VAL A 71 4.07 2.17 7.92
CA VAL A 71 4.78 1.48 6.83
C VAL A 71 4.51 -0.02 6.86
N GLU A 72 4.44 -0.64 8.04
CA GLU A 72 4.04 -2.04 8.17
C GLU A 72 2.61 -2.28 7.66
N ASP A 73 1.70 -1.35 7.94
CA ASP A 73 0.33 -1.38 7.41
C ASP A 73 0.32 -1.27 5.88
N LEU A 74 1.16 -0.42 5.29
CA LEU A 74 1.33 -0.32 3.83
C LEU A 74 1.77 -1.66 3.23
N TYR A 75 2.75 -2.35 3.82
CA TYR A 75 3.17 -3.66 3.33
C TYR A 75 2.03 -4.68 3.37
N SER A 76 1.18 -4.62 4.39
CA SER A 76 -0.01 -5.46 4.48
C SER A 76 -0.99 -5.18 3.34
N GLN A 77 -1.19 -3.91 2.96
CA GLN A 77 -2.05 -3.54 1.83
C GLN A 77 -1.45 -3.94 0.47
N LEU A 78 -0.14 -3.74 0.29
CA LEU A 78 0.56 -4.15 -0.94
C LEU A 78 0.49 -5.67 -1.13
N LYS A 79 0.75 -6.43 -0.06
CA LYS A 79 0.60 -7.89 -0.08
C LYS A 79 -0.82 -8.31 -0.43
N TRP A 80 -1.83 -7.67 0.15
CA TRP A 80 -3.22 -7.93 -0.19
C TRP A 80 -3.48 -7.69 -1.68
N CYS A 81 -3.01 -6.56 -2.24
CA CYS A 81 -3.18 -6.23 -3.65
C CYS A 81 -2.52 -7.27 -4.58
N ILE A 82 -1.29 -7.69 -4.24
CA ILE A 82 -0.52 -8.67 -5.03
C ILE A 82 -1.21 -10.04 -5.06
N ASN A 83 -1.83 -10.43 -3.95
CA ASN A 83 -2.50 -11.74 -3.81
C ASN A 83 -3.93 -11.77 -4.36
N GLN A 84 -4.42 -10.72 -5.03
CA GLN A 84 -5.74 -10.75 -5.65
C GLN A 84 -5.72 -11.55 -6.96
N ASN A 85 -6.81 -12.26 -7.26
CA ASN A 85 -7.03 -12.93 -8.55
C ASN A 85 -7.24 -11.96 -9.74
N ASN A 86 -7.07 -10.65 -9.53
CA ASN A 86 -7.10 -9.63 -10.56
C ASN A 86 -5.65 -9.33 -11.00
N GLU A 87 -5.27 -9.82 -12.19
CA GLU A 87 -3.89 -9.70 -12.72
C GLU A 87 -3.39 -8.25 -12.77
N GLN A 88 -4.28 -7.30 -13.12
CA GLN A 88 -3.91 -5.89 -13.21
C GLN A 88 -3.59 -5.32 -11.82
N LEU A 89 -4.44 -5.59 -10.83
CA LEU A 89 -4.20 -5.13 -9.45
C LEU A 89 -2.95 -5.79 -8.86
N ALA A 90 -2.74 -7.08 -9.13
CA ALA A 90 -1.55 -7.79 -8.69
C ALA A 90 -0.27 -7.16 -9.26
N LYS A 91 -0.26 -6.88 -10.57
CA LYS A 91 0.84 -6.19 -11.25
C LYS A 91 1.08 -4.79 -10.69
N SER A 92 0.02 -4.02 -10.45
CA SER A 92 0.13 -2.70 -9.84
C SER A 92 0.65 -2.76 -8.41
N GLY A 93 0.26 -3.77 -7.63
CA GLY A 93 0.82 -4.08 -6.32
C GLY A 93 2.33 -4.29 -6.35
N THR A 94 2.81 -5.15 -7.25
CA THR A 94 4.24 -5.42 -7.42
C THR A 94 5.01 -4.16 -7.82
N ASN A 95 4.50 -3.41 -8.81
CA ASN A 95 5.14 -2.17 -9.25
C ASN A 95 5.20 -1.11 -8.13
N CYS A 96 4.14 -0.99 -7.33
CA CYS A 96 4.10 -0.07 -6.20
C CYS A 96 5.11 -0.44 -5.11
N LEU A 97 5.23 -1.75 -4.80
CA LEU A 97 6.22 -2.25 -3.85
C LEU A 97 7.65 -1.97 -4.32
N GLU A 98 7.95 -2.25 -5.58
CA GLU A 98 9.24 -1.95 -6.20
C GLU A 98 9.56 -0.44 -6.13
N ASN A 99 8.63 0.41 -6.58
CA ASN A 99 8.79 1.86 -6.56
C ASN A 99 9.04 2.40 -5.15
N PHE A 100 8.30 1.89 -4.16
CA PHE A 100 8.45 2.32 -2.77
C PHE A 100 9.86 2.00 -2.24
N VAL A 101 10.38 0.80 -2.51
CA VAL A 101 11.72 0.40 -2.05
C VAL A 101 12.83 1.13 -2.79
N ILE A 102 12.68 1.35 -4.10
CA ILE A 102 13.65 2.15 -4.87
C ILE A 102 13.72 3.59 -4.34
N ALA A 103 12.57 4.20 -4.03
CA ALA A 103 12.50 5.58 -3.58
C ALA A 103 12.96 5.77 -2.12
N CYS A 104 12.55 4.88 -1.22
CA CYS A 104 12.71 5.07 0.22
C CYS A 104 13.73 4.13 0.87
N GLY A 105 14.25 3.13 0.16
CA GLY A 105 15.06 2.06 0.74
C GLY A 105 16.34 2.53 1.44
N GLN A 106 16.89 3.70 1.06
CA GLN A 106 18.04 4.29 1.76
C GLN A 106 17.70 4.81 3.16
N HIS A 107 16.43 5.13 3.42
CA HIS A 107 15.92 5.64 4.69
C HIS A 107 15.36 4.54 5.58
N PHE A 108 15.24 3.30 5.07
CA PHE A 108 14.70 2.18 5.83
C PHE A 108 15.60 1.82 7.00
N THR A 109 14.97 1.63 8.16
CA THR A 109 15.62 0.99 9.29
C THR A 109 15.75 -0.52 9.07
N GLN A 110 16.59 -1.17 9.86
CA GLN A 110 16.77 -2.63 9.81
C GLN A 110 15.43 -3.37 9.99
N ASN A 111 14.58 -2.90 10.90
CA ASN A 111 13.24 -3.47 11.14
C ASN A 111 12.37 -3.40 9.87
N ILE A 112 12.30 -2.24 9.21
CA ILE A 112 11.53 -2.07 7.97
C ILE A 112 12.07 -2.97 6.85
N TRP A 113 13.39 -3.11 6.72
CA TRP A 113 13.99 -4.04 5.76
C TRP A 113 13.61 -5.50 6.04
N GLU A 114 13.59 -5.94 7.30
CA GLU A 114 13.15 -7.29 7.68
C GLU A 114 11.68 -7.53 7.32
N LYS A 115 10.81 -6.53 7.54
CA LYS A 115 9.40 -6.58 7.15
C LYS A 115 9.24 -6.66 5.63
N PHE A 116 10.04 -5.90 4.88
CA PHE A 116 10.05 -5.97 3.42
C PHE A 116 10.46 -7.36 2.92
N CYS A 117 11.56 -7.92 3.43
CA CYS A 117 12.01 -9.28 3.08
C CYS A 117 10.94 -10.33 3.39
N THR A 118 10.26 -10.20 4.54
CA THR A 118 9.15 -11.07 4.93
C THR A 118 7.98 -10.95 3.95
N CYS A 119 7.61 -9.72 3.58
CA CYS A 119 6.56 -9.44 2.60
C CYS A 119 6.85 -10.11 1.25
N ILE A 120 8.08 -9.97 0.72
CA ILE A 120 8.49 -10.63 -0.53
C ILE A 120 8.44 -12.15 -0.41
N LEU A 121 8.93 -12.71 0.69
CA LEU A 121 8.93 -14.15 0.91
C LEU A 121 7.50 -14.71 0.92
N GLU A 122 6.57 -14.03 1.59
CA GLU A 122 5.16 -14.41 1.60
C GLU A 122 4.50 -14.30 0.22
N VAL A 123 4.76 -13.23 -0.52
CA VAL A 123 4.29 -13.05 -1.91
C VAL A 123 4.85 -14.13 -2.84
N PHE A 124 6.10 -14.51 -2.65
CA PHE A 124 6.71 -15.57 -3.45
C PHE A 124 6.04 -16.92 -3.13
N HIS A 125 5.81 -17.22 -1.86
CA HIS A 125 5.14 -18.46 -1.48
C HIS A 125 3.68 -18.52 -1.94
N SER A 126 2.95 -17.41 -1.97
CA SER A 126 1.57 -17.37 -2.46
C SER A 126 1.46 -17.52 -3.98
N THR A 127 2.55 -17.33 -4.73
CA THR A 127 2.58 -17.42 -6.20
C THR A 127 3.20 -18.72 -6.72
N LEU A 128 3.70 -19.59 -5.83
CA LEU A 128 4.17 -20.92 -6.23
C LEU A 128 2.98 -21.78 -6.70
N PRO A 129 3.11 -22.47 -7.86
CA PRO A 129 2.14 -23.48 -8.25
C PRO A 129 2.21 -24.66 -7.25
N GLU A 130 1.04 -25.20 -6.89
CA GLU A 130 0.94 -26.46 -6.14
C GLU A 130 1.56 -27.64 -6.89
#